data_AF-A0A962GQI8-F1
#
_entry.id   AF-A0A962GQI8-F1
#
_cell.length_a   1.000
_cell.length_b   1.000
_cell.length_c   1.000
_cell.angle_alpha   90.00
_cell.angle_beta   90.00
_cell.angle_gamma   90.00
#
_symmetry.space_group_name_H-M   'P 1'
#
loop_
_entity.id
_entity.type
_entity.pdbx_description
1 polymer ?
#
loop_
_entity_poly.entity_id
_entity_poly.type
_entity_poly.pdbx_seq_one_letter_code
_entity_poly.pdbx_strand_id
1 'polypeptide(L)'
;MNKDLMRVSIMMRRDQHDDLQKMGVNVSGYIRDLIDDRLSNHIIMINVGEDTKKIYDQIISHSGEHDRELEPYLREALRNMLAEKIKQMQQLQKTFKD
;
A
#
# COMPACT_ATOMS: atom_id res chain seq x y z
N MET A 1 3.94 -2.60 -25.89
CA MET A 1 3.60 -1.30 -26.52
C MET A 1 4.60 -0.27 -26.05
N ASN A 2 5.32 0.36 -26.98
CA ASN A 2 6.24 1.44 -26.67
C ASN A 2 5.39 2.65 -26.27
N LYS A 3 5.35 2.98 -24.96
CA LYS A 3 4.62 4.15 -24.47
C LYS A 3 5.55 5.36 -24.62
N ASP A 4 5.04 6.45 -25.18
CA ASP A 4 5.80 7.70 -25.27
C ASP A 4 6.17 8.20 -23.87
N LEU A 5 7.47 8.46 -23.65
CA LEU A 5 7.97 8.92 -22.36
C LEU A 5 7.90 10.44 -22.27
N MET A 6 7.32 10.94 -21.18
CA MET A 6 7.27 12.36 -20.86
C MET A 6 8.32 12.70 -19.81
N ARG A 7 9.03 13.82 -19.99
CA ARG A 7 10.02 14.31 -19.01
C ARG A 7 9.30 15.06 -17.88
N VAL A 8 9.61 14.67 -16.64
CA VAL A 8 9.16 15.36 -15.42
C VAL A 8 10.38 15.88 -14.67
N SER A 9 10.31 17.10 -14.15
CA SER A 9 11.36 17.68 -13.29
C SER A 9 10.88 17.68 -11.84
N ILE A 10 11.70 17.15 -10.92
CA ILE A 10 11.34 16.97 -9.51
C ILE A 10 12.44 17.58 -8.66
N MET A 11 12.03 18.41 -7.70
CA MET A 11 12.91 18.92 -6.65
C MET A 11 12.78 18.01 -5.43
N MET A 12 13.90 17.62 -4.85
CA MET A 12 13.94 16.80 -3.63
C MET A 12 14.90 17.40 -2.62
N ARG A 13 14.67 17.10 -1.34
CA ARG A 13 15.58 17.50 -0.28
C ARG A 13 16.87 16.67 -0.33
N ARG A 14 17.93 17.21 0.25
CA ARG A 14 19.26 16.59 0.23
C ARG A 14 19.32 15.28 1.02
N ASP A 15 18.68 15.23 2.18
CA ASP A 15 18.54 14.02 2.99
C ASP A 15 17.89 12.87 2.19
N GLN A 16 16.80 13.18 1.47
CA GLN A 16 16.10 12.20 0.63
C GLN A 16 16.98 11.69 -0.52
N HIS A 17 17.70 12.61 -1.18
CA HIS A 17 18.61 12.24 -2.26
C HIS A 17 19.74 11.32 -1.75
N ASP A 18 20.34 11.66 -0.61
CA ASP A 18 21.45 10.91 -0.03
C ASP A 18 21.01 9.52 0.43
N ASP A 19 19.80 9.39 0.98
CA ASP A 19 19.26 8.10 1.38
C ASP A 19 18.91 7.22 0.17
N LEU A 20 18.33 7.78 -0.90
CA LEU A 20 18.09 7.05 -2.15
C LEU A 20 19.41 6.59 -2.81
N GLN A 21 20.46 7.42 -2.76
CA GLN A 21 21.81 7.05 -3.22
C GLN A 21 22.37 5.86 -2.44
N LYS A 22 22.28 5.88 -1.10
CA LYS A 22 22.75 4.76 -0.24
C LYS A 22 22.00 3.46 -0.53
N MET A 23 20.72 3.55 -0.89
CA MET A 23 19.91 2.40 -1.29
C MET A 23 20.29 1.85 -2.68
N GLY A 24 21.15 2.55 -3.44
CA GLY A 24 21.59 2.15 -4.77
C GLY A 24 20.48 2.23 -5.83
N VAL A 25 19.41 2.99 -5.59
CA VAL A 25 18.24 3.03 -6.48
C VAL A 25 18.37 4.10 -7.56
N ASN A 26 17.90 3.78 -8.76
CA ASN A 26 17.68 4.78 -9.81
C ASN A 26 16.42 5.57 -9.49
N VAL A 27 16.56 6.85 -9.14
CA VAL A 27 15.44 7.71 -8.75
C VAL A 27 14.34 7.78 -9.81
N SER A 28 14.68 7.87 -11.10
CA SER A 28 13.69 7.91 -12.17
C SER A 28 12.94 6.58 -12.35
N GLY A 29 13.62 5.46 -12.12
CA GLY A 29 13.01 4.13 -12.09
C GLY A 29 12.06 4.01 -10.90
N TYR A 30 12.56 4.30 -9.70
CA TYR A 30 11.80 4.26 -8.46
C TYR A 30 10.52 5.10 -8.50
N ILE A 31 10.61 6.33 -9.02
CA ILE A 31 9.43 7.20 -9.17
C ILE A 31 8.46 6.64 -10.21
N ARG A 32 8.95 6.05 -11.30
CA ARG A 32 8.08 5.41 -12.31
C ARG A 32 7.34 4.23 -11.71
N ASP A 33 8.04 3.36 -10.99
CA ASP A 33 7.44 2.18 -10.36
C ASP A 33 6.37 2.61 -9.34
N LEU A 34 6.66 3.63 -8.51
CA LEU A 34 5.66 4.21 -7.60
C LEU A 34 4.44 4.80 -8.32
N ILE A 35 4.63 5.43 -9.50
CA ILE A 35 3.53 5.95 -10.30
C ILE A 35 2.71 4.79 -10.88
N ASP A 36 3.37 3.78 -11.44
CA ASP A 36 2.70 2.60 -12.00
C ASP A 36 1.92 1.84 -10.92
N ASP A 37 2.50 1.68 -9.73
CA ASP A 37 1.83 1.10 -8.56
C ASP A 37 0.62 1.92 -8.15
N ARG A 38 0.74 3.25 -8.10
CA ARG A 38 -0.37 4.14 -7.74
C ARG A 38 -1.48 4.19 -8.78
N LEU A 39 -1.14 4.01 -10.06
CA LEU A 39 -2.09 4.00 -11.17
C LEU A 39 -2.64 2.60 -11.47
N SER A 40 -2.12 1.57 -10.81
CA SER A 40 -2.65 0.22 -10.94
C SER A 40 -4.03 0.12 -10.29
N ASN A 41 -4.97 -0.51 -11.00
CA ASN A 41 -6.32 -0.78 -10.48
C ASN A 41 -6.35 -1.89 -9.41
N HIS A 42 -5.22 -2.56 -9.16
CA HIS A 42 -5.15 -3.75 -8.30
C HIS A 42 -4.05 -3.68 -7.24
N ILE A 43 -3.41 -2.52 -7.06
CA ILE A 43 -2.40 -2.32 -6.01
C ILE A 43 -2.99 -1.39 -4.95
N ILE A 44 -2.90 -1.83 -3.69
CA ILE A 44 -3.31 -1.04 -2.53
C ILE A 44 -2.04 -0.66 -1.78
N MET A 45 -1.73 0.64 -1.74
CA MET A 45 -0.69 1.17 -0.86
C MET A 45 -1.32 1.58 0.48
N ILE A 46 -0.89 0.94 1.56
CA ILE A 46 -1.36 1.21 2.92
C ILE A 46 -0.18 1.67 3.77
N ASN A 47 -0.30 2.83 4.40
CA ASN A 47 0.62 3.22 5.47
C ASN A 47 0.23 2.46 6.74
N VAL A 48 1.16 1.67 7.27
CA VAL A 48 0.95 0.84 8.46
C VAL A 48 1.86 1.28 9.60
N GLY A 49 1.47 0.97 10.84
CA GLY A 49 2.32 1.19 12.01
C GLY A 49 3.52 0.24 12.05
N GLU A 50 4.49 0.55 12.91
CA GLU A 50 5.74 -0.22 13.03
C GLU A 50 5.49 -1.69 13.40
N ASP A 51 4.56 -1.95 14.34
CA ASP A 51 4.25 -3.31 14.77
C ASP A 51 3.63 -4.15 13.66
N THR A 52 2.72 -3.56 12.87
CA THR A 52 2.14 -4.21 11.68
C THR A 52 3.22 -4.50 10.65
N LYS A 53 4.16 -3.58 10.45
CA LYS A 53 5.28 -3.77 9.53
C LYS A 53 6.19 -4.93 9.98
N LYS A 54 6.50 -5.02 11.27
CA LYS A 54 7.29 -6.14 11.83
C LYS A 54 6.62 -7.50 11.60
N ILE A 55 5.32 -7.59 11.84
CA ILE A 55 4.55 -8.82 11.59
C ILE A 55 4.59 -9.18 10.10
N TYR A 56 4.34 -8.21 9.22
CA TYR A 56 4.43 -8.41 7.77
C TYR A 56 5.81 -8.92 7.36
N ASP A 57 6.88 -8.29 7.85
CA ASP A 57 8.25 -8.68 7.53
C ASP A 57 8.57 -10.09 8.03
N GLN A 58 8.06 -10.48 9.20
CA GLN A 58 8.18 -11.86 9.69
C GLN A 58 7.45 -12.86 8.78
N ILE A 59 6.22 -12.56 8.36
CA ILE A 59 5.46 -13.45 7.48
C ILE A 59 6.20 -13.62 6.15
N ILE A 60 6.56 -12.51 5.51
CA ILE A 60 7.18 -12.50 4.18
C ILE A 60 8.63 -13.01 4.18
N SER A 61 9.40 -12.80 5.25
CA SER A 61 10.79 -13.33 5.33
C SER A 61 10.86 -14.85 5.44
N HIS A 62 9.77 -15.50 5.89
CA HIS A 62 9.70 -16.96 6.03
C HIS A 62 8.93 -17.64 4.89
N SER A 63 8.14 -16.88 4.10
CA SER A 63 7.40 -17.39 2.94
C SER A 63 8.07 -16.98 1.64
N GLY A 64 8.49 -17.94 0.81
CA GLY A 64 9.09 -17.66 -0.51
C GLY A 64 8.12 -17.10 -1.55
N GLU A 65 6.85 -16.85 -1.22
CA GLU A 65 5.81 -16.40 -2.14
C GLU A 65 5.19 -15.06 -1.73
N HIS A 66 5.05 -14.17 -2.71
CA HIS A 66 5.25 -12.72 -2.50
C HIS A 66 4.01 -11.87 -2.23
N ASP A 67 2.78 -12.32 -2.50
CA ASP A 67 1.56 -11.51 -2.24
C ASP A 67 0.27 -12.33 -2.44
N ARG A 68 0.32 -13.32 -3.35
CA ARG A 68 -0.84 -14.17 -3.68
C ARG A 68 -1.36 -15.00 -2.51
N GLU A 69 -0.48 -15.38 -1.59
CA GLU A 69 -0.87 -16.10 -0.38
C GLU A 69 -1.41 -15.17 0.71
N LEU A 70 -1.01 -13.89 0.73
CA LEU A 70 -1.49 -12.90 1.69
C LEU A 70 -2.88 -12.37 1.31
N GLU A 71 -3.15 -12.22 0.01
CA GLU A 71 -4.37 -11.63 -0.52
C GLU A 71 -5.67 -12.27 0.04
N PRO A 72 -5.82 -13.61 0.17
CA PRO A 72 -7.01 -14.21 0.76
C PRO A 72 -7.27 -13.77 2.20
N TYR A 73 -6.23 -13.69 3.03
CA TYR A 73 -6.34 -13.25 4.43
C TYR A 73 -6.70 -11.78 4.51
N LEU A 74 -6.06 -10.93 3.68
CA LEU A 74 -6.40 -9.52 3.61
C LEU A 74 -7.86 -9.33 3.17
N ARG A 75 -8.32 -10.08 2.16
CA ARG A 75 -9.70 -10.04 1.67
C ARG A 75 -10.71 -10.43 2.76
N GLU A 76 -10.40 -11.44 3.56
CA GLU A 76 -11.24 -11.86 4.68
C GLU A 76 -11.31 -10.77 5.76
N ALA A 77 -10.18 -10.19 6.16
CA ALA A 77 -10.12 -9.10 7.13
C ALA A 77 -10.95 -7.88 6.66
N LEU A 78 -10.86 -7.51 5.39
CA LEU A 78 -11.66 -6.43 4.80
C LEU A 78 -13.17 -6.73 4.81
N ARG A 79 -13.57 -7.98 4.54
CA ARG A 79 -14.99 -8.39 4.64
C ARG A 79 -15.51 -8.28 6.07
N ASN A 80 -14.73 -8.72 7.04
CA ASN A 80 -15.10 -8.65 8.45
C ASN A 80 -15.22 -7.19 8.91
N MET A 81 -14.26 -6.34 8.54
CA MET A 81 -14.31 -4.90 8.83
C MET A 81 -15.55 -4.23 8.20
N LEU A 82 -15.90 -4.58 6.96
CA LEU A 82 -17.10 -4.06 6.30
C LEU A 82 -18.38 -4.47 7.05
N ALA A 83 -18.49 -5.75 7.43
CA ALA A 83 -19.63 -6.25 8.19
C ALA A 83 -19.81 -5.53 9.54
N GLU A 84 -18.70 -5.28 10.25
CA GLU A 84 -18.73 -4.52 11.50
C GLU A 84 -19.16 -3.06 11.27
N LYS A 85 -18.65 -2.40 10.23
CA LYS A 85 -19.04 -1.02 9.89
C LYS A 85 -20.53 -0.92 9.55
N ILE A 86 -21.08 -1.88 8.80
CA ILE A 86 -22.51 -1.95 8.51
C ILE A 86 -23.31 -2.10 9.81
N LYS A 87 -22.91 -3.00 10.70
CA LYS A 87 -23.57 -3.21 11.98
C LYS A 87 -23.56 -1.95 12.85
N GLN A 88 -22.43 -1.26 12.93
CA GLN A 88 -22.31 0.02 13.66
C GLN A 88 -23.23 1.09 13.06
N MET A 89 -23.27 1.23 11.74
CA MET A 89 -24.16 2.19 11.06
C MET A 89 -25.65 1.87 11.27
N GLN A 90 -26.02 0.58 11.26
CA GLN A 90 -27.39 0.15 11.56
C GLN A 90 -27.79 0.43 13.01
N GLN A 91 -26.86 0.25 13.96
CA GLN A 91 -27.09 0.59 15.37
C GLN A 91 -27.28 2.09 15.54
N LEU A 92 -26.42 2.91 14.93
CA LEU A 92 -26.56 4.37 14.91
C LEU A 92 -27.91 4.80 14.33
N GLN A 93 -28.32 4.22 13.20
CA GLN A 93 -29.62 4.52 12.60
C GLN A 93 -30.80 4.26 13.53
N LYS A 94 -30.73 3.20 14.36
CA LYS A 94 -31.76 2.90 15.35
C LYS A 94 -31.79 3.95 16.46
N THR A 95 -30.63 4.40 16.93
CA THR A 95 -30.53 5.44 17.96
C THR A 95 -31.07 6.81 17.51
N PHE A 96 -31.10 7.10 16.20
CA PHE A 96 -31.65 8.34 15.64
C PHE A 96 -33.10 8.22 15.13
N LYS A 97 -33.74 7.06 15.25
CA LYS A 97 -35.14 6.84 14.86
C LYS A 97 -36.12 6.81 16.04
N ASP A 98 -35.61 7.01 17.26
CA ASP A 98 -36.35 7.29 18.49
C ASP A 98 -36.24 8.79 18.82
#